data_AF-A0A2T3BCB6-F1
#
_entry.id   AF-A0A2T3BCB6-F1
#
_cell.length_a   1.000
_cell.length_b   1.000
_cell.length_c   1.000
_cell.angle_alpha   90.00
_cell.angle_beta   90.00
_cell.angle_gamma   90.00
#
_symmetry.space_group_name_H-M   'P 1'
#
loop_
_entity.id
_entity.type
_entity.pdbx_description
1 polymer ?
#
loop_
_entity_poly.entity_id
_entity_poly.type
_entity_poly.pdbx_seq_one_letter_code
_entity_poly.pdbx_strand_id
1 'polypeptide(L)'
;MTLLGTTIEEEFRRRNAAIDAVAAYCYFQEGAAAAQPRKRSSTRRASPMPSKETNPQLVAAEAEKQLLSDAILLVFTEKRTTTCFLCLGEQSLLFEKRIYKFASSRDLTKHFKRKYLAHIKEGDRLWCKVYRMGLQHKQHLQNHAETIHEIVF
;
A
#
# COMPACT_ATOMS: atom_id res chain seq x y z
N MET A 1 23.35 -22.44 4.19
CA MET A 1 23.14 -21.62 5.41
C MET A 1 23.05 -20.17 4.98
N THR A 2 21.86 -19.59 4.90
CA THR A 2 21.68 -18.19 4.50
C THR A 2 21.95 -17.32 5.72
N LEU A 3 23.01 -16.51 5.67
CA LEU A 3 23.37 -15.57 6.73
C LEU A 3 22.17 -14.64 7.02
N LEU A 4 21.81 -14.55 8.30
CA LEU A 4 20.93 -13.51 8.82
C LEU A 4 21.63 -12.17 8.61
N GLY A 5 20.91 -11.16 8.09
CA GLY A 5 21.43 -9.80 8.04
C GLY A 5 21.92 -9.39 9.43
N THR A 6 23.17 -8.95 9.53
CA THR A 6 23.81 -8.63 10.82
C THR A 6 23.24 -7.37 11.45
N THR A 7 22.48 -6.61 10.66
CA THR A 7 21.77 -5.38 11.05
C THR A 7 20.35 -5.38 10.47
N ILE A 8 19.47 -4.59 11.08
CA ILE A 8 18.07 -4.44 10.66
C ILE A 8 18.02 -3.91 9.21
N GLU A 9 18.86 -2.94 8.87
CA GLU A 9 18.94 -2.33 7.54
C GLU A 9 19.39 -3.32 6.47
N GLU A 10 20.31 -4.22 6.80
CA GLU A 10 20.75 -5.28 5.90
C GLU A 10 19.64 -6.30 5.64
N GLU A 11 18.88 -6.67 6.68
CA GLU A 11 17.73 -7.55 6.52
C GLU A 11 16.61 -6.90 5.71
N PHE A 12 16.35 -5.59 5.88
CA PHE A 12 15.40 -4.85 5.04
C PHE A 12 15.82 -4.84 3.57
N ARG A 13 17.10 -4.55 3.29
CA ARG A 13 17.63 -4.59 1.91
C ARG A 13 17.50 -5.99 1.30
N ARG A 14 17.82 -7.03 2.06
CA ARG A 14 17.71 -8.43 1.60
C ARG A 14 16.27 -8.81 1.26
N ARG A 15 15.31 -8.43 2.11
CA ARG A 15 13.88 -8.68 1.87
C ARG A 15 13.37 -7.96 0.64
N ASN A 16 13.71 -6.68 0.49
CA ASN A 16 13.31 -5.90 -0.67
C ASN A 16 13.89 -6.48 -1.96
N ALA A 17 15.17 -6.84 -1.97
CA ALA A 17 15.81 -7.48 -3.13
C ALA A 17 15.16 -8.82 -3.51
N ALA A 18 14.75 -9.63 -2.52
CA ALA A 18 14.03 -10.88 -2.79
C ALA A 18 12.63 -10.64 -3.37
N ILE A 19 11.92 -9.63 -2.89
CA ILE A 19 10.60 -9.24 -3.42
C ILE A 19 10.73 -8.77 -4.87
N ASP A 20 11.72 -7.92 -5.15
CA ASP A 20 11.98 -7.41 -6.51
C ASP A 20 12.35 -8.54 -7.47
N ALA A 21 13.15 -9.51 -7.02
CA ALA A 21 13.52 -10.68 -7.82
C ALA A 21 12.32 -11.57 -8.17
N VAL A 22 11.41 -11.82 -7.21
CA VAL A 22 10.18 -12.58 -7.46
C VAL A 22 9.26 -11.80 -8.40
N ALA A 23 9.11 -10.49 -8.20
CA ALA A 23 8.32 -9.65 -9.08
C ALA A 23 8.86 -9.70 -10.53
N ALA A 24 10.17 -9.62 -10.71
CA ALA A 24 10.81 -9.74 -12.02
C ALA A 24 10.56 -11.10 -12.68
N TYR A 25 10.59 -12.20 -11.90
CA TYR A 25 10.28 -13.54 -12.41
C TYR A 25 8.82 -13.66 -12.86
N CYS A 26 7.87 -13.08 -12.12
CA CYS A 26 6.45 -13.13 -12.48
C CYS A 26 6.12 -12.42 -13.81
N TYR A 27 6.92 -11.43 -14.23
CA TYR A 27 6.76 -10.76 -15.52
C TYR A 27 7.43 -11.51 -16.69
N PHE A 28 8.15 -12.59 -16.42
CA PHE A 28 8.79 -13.38 -17.46
C PHE A 28 7.83 -14.41 -18.04
N GLN A 29 7.47 -14.25 -19.31
CA GLN A 29 6.72 -15.25 -20.05
C GLN A 29 7.67 -16.34 -20.55
N GLU A 30 7.65 -17.51 -19.92
CA GLU A 30 8.39 -18.69 -20.40
C GLU A 30 7.92 -19.02 -21.82
N GLY A 31 8.85 -18.91 -22.78
CA GLY A 31 8.58 -19.12 -24.19
C GLY A 31 8.01 -20.52 -24.45
N ALA A 32 6.97 -20.60 -25.29
CA ALA A 32 6.41 -21.86 -25.75
C ALA A 32 7.50 -22.78 -26.33
N ALA A 33 7.43 -24.07 -26.02
CA ALA A 33 8.34 -25.08 -26.53
C ALA A 33 8.46 -24.98 -28.07
N ALA A 34 9.69 -24.92 -28.55
CA ALA A 34 10.02 -24.79 -29.97
C ALA A 34 9.50 -26.00 -30.77
N ALA A 35 8.38 -25.84 -31.47
CA ALA A 35 8.06 -26.68 -32.61
C ALA A 35 8.98 -26.29 -33.78
N GLN A 36 9.65 -27.28 -34.37
CA GLN A 36 10.66 -27.10 -35.43
C GLN A 36 10.17 -26.27 -36.64
N PRO A 37 11.07 -25.54 -37.32
CA PRO A 37 10.69 -24.60 -38.37
C PRO A 37 10.45 -25.31 -39.71
N ARG A 38 9.20 -25.27 -40.20
CA ARG A 38 8.94 -25.52 -41.63
C ARG A 38 9.36 -24.27 -42.42
N LYS A 39 10.45 -24.40 -43.18
CA LYS A 39 10.91 -23.42 -44.17
C LYS A 39 9.76 -23.06 -45.13
N ARG A 40 9.39 -21.77 -45.20
CA ARG A 40 8.89 -21.12 -46.43
C ARG A 40 9.10 -19.60 -46.37
N SER A 41 10.07 -19.18 -47.19
CA SER A 41 10.30 -17.87 -47.84
C SER A 41 9.82 -16.56 -47.20
N SER A 42 10.81 -15.71 -46.87
CA SER A 42 10.94 -14.29 -47.25
C SER A 42 9.69 -13.39 -47.23
N THR A 43 9.59 -12.58 -46.18
CA THR A 43 9.68 -11.12 -46.32
C THR A 43 10.12 -10.53 -44.98
N ARG A 44 11.33 -9.95 -44.98
CA ARG A 44 11.89 -9.21 -43.85
C ARG A 44 11.13 -7.88 -43.76
N ARG A 45 10.12 -7.79 -42.89
CA ARG A 45 9.76 -6.51 -42.26
C ARG A 45 10.34 -6.54 -40.87
N ALA A 46 11.33 -5.68 -40.64
CA ALA A 46 11.74 -5.34 -39.29
C ALA A 46 10.51 -4.71 -38.63
N SER A 47 9.84 -5.48 -37.77
CA SER A 47 8.88 -4.92 -36.84
C SER A 47 9.64 -3.91 -35.98
N PRO A 48 9.13 -2.68 -35.80
CA PRO A 48 9.69 -1.78 -34.82
C PRO A 48 9.68 -2.51 -33.48
N MET A 49 10.82 -2.49 -32.78
CA MET A 49 10.86 -2.81 -31.35
C MET A 49 9.64 -2.16 -30.70
N PRO A 50 8.86 -2.87 -29.86
CA PRO A 50 7.84 -2.18 -29.10
C PRO A 50 8.59 -1.14 -28.28
N SER A 51 8.35 0.12 -28.59
CA SER A 51 8.62 1.21 -27.66
C SER A 51 8.07 0.74 -26.32
N LYS A 52 8.80 0.97 -25.23
CA LYS A 52 8.24 0.89 -23.88
C LYS A 52 7.15 1.98 -23.77
N GLU A 53 6.04 1.80 -24.47
CA GLU A 53 4.81 2.52 -24.21
C GLU A 53 4.39 2.06 -22.83
N THR A 54 4.79 2.87 -21.86
CA THR A 54 4.46 2.60 -20.46
C THR A 54 2.96 2.80 -20.39
N ASN A 55 2.21 1.72 -20.21
CA ASN A 55 0.75 1.77 -20.16
C ASN A 55 0.35 2.86 -19.14
N PRO A 56 -0.33 3.95 -19.55
CA PRO A 56 -0.66 5.06 -18.66
C PRO A 56 -1.43 4.61 -17.41
N GLN A 57 -2.19 3.52 -17.52
CA GLN A 57 -2.95 2.95 -16.41
C GLN A 57 -2.05 2.22 -15.40
N LEU A 58 -0.97 1.57 -15.85
CA LEU A 58 0.04 1.01 -14.95
C LEU A 58 0.79 2.12 -14.21
N VAL A 59 1.17 3.19 -14.91
CA VAL A 59 1.84 4.35 -14.29
C VAL A 59 0.97 4.99 -13.22
N ALA A 60 -0.32 5.19 -13.51
CA ALA A 60 -1.27 5.74 -12.54
C ALA A 60 -1.43 4.83 -11.31
N ALA A 61 -1.54 3.51 -11.50
CA ALA A 61 -1.64 2.56 -10.40
C ALA A 61 -0.38 2.53 -9.52
N GLU A 62 0.81 2.60 -10.13
CA GLU A 62 2.08 2.70 -9.40
C GLU A 62 2.15 4.00 -8.58
N ALA A 63 1.70 5.12 -9.15
CA ALA A 63 1.66 6.41 -8.46
C ALA A 63 0.69 6.40 -7.26
N GLU A 64 -0.50 5.80 -7.41
CA GLU A 64 -1.44 5.63 -6.30
C GLU A 64 -0.85 4.76 -5.19
N LYS A 65 -0.17 3.68 -5.55
CA LYS A 65 0.51 2.80 -4.59
C LYS A 65 1.61 3.54 -3.83
N GLN A 66 2.37 4.39 -4.51
CA GLN A 66 3.40 5.22 -3.89
C GLN A 66 2.77 6.21 -2.90
N LEU A 67 1.76 6.96 -3.34
CA LEU A 67 1.04 7.92 -2.50
C LEU A 67 0.39 7.27 -1.27
N LEU A 68 -0.16 6.05 -1.41
CA LEU A 68 -0.69 5.29 -0.28
C LEU A 68 0.41 4.91 0.71
N SER A 69 1.57 4.49 0.20
CA SER A 69 2.73 4.12 1.02
C SER A 69 3.28 5.33 1.77
N ASP A 70 3.36 6.49 1.12
CA ASP A 70 3.77 7.74 1.72
C ASP A 70 2.78 8.17 2.82
N ALA A 71 1.47 8.05 2.56
CA ALA A 71 0.44 8.34 3.57
C ALA A 71 0.52 7.40 4.79
N ILE A 72 0.81 6.12 4.58
CA ILE A 72 1.05 5.15 5.66
C ILE A 72 2.29 5.55 6.47
N LEU A 73 3.37 5.91 5.79
CA LEU A 73 4.62 6.33 6.43
C LEU A 73 4.42 7.60 7.27
N LEU A 74 3.66 8.58 6.75
CA LEU A 74 3.32 9.80 7.49
C LEU A 74 2.54 9.47 8.77
N VAL A 75 1.53 8.60 8.67
CA VAL A 75 0.74 8.18 9.84
C VAL A 75 1.58 7.42 10.88
N PHE A 76 2.67 6.79 10.46
CA PHE A 76 3.58 6.04 11.34
C PHE A 76 4.67 6.90 11.98
N THR A 77 5.15 7.93 11.27
CA THR A 77 6.32 8.73 11.68
C THR A 77 5.96 10.09 12.25
N GLU A 78 4.87 10.71 11.80
CA GLU A 78 4.44 12.00 12.32
C GLU A 78 3.71 11.82 13.65
N LYS A 79 4.18 12.57 14.65
CA LYS A 79 3.52 12.68 15.95
C LYS A 79 2.09 13.17 15.81
N ARG A 80 1.86 14.30 15.12
CA ARG A 80 0.52 14.84 14.86
C ARG A 80 0.11 14.71 13.41
N THR A 81 -0.45 13.56 13.07
CA THR A 81 -0.96 13.32 11.72
C THR A 81 -2.19 14.19 11.43
N THR A 82 -2.38 14.54 10.16
CA THR A 82 -3.61 15.16 9.64
C THR A 82 -4.37 14.19 8.73
N THR A 83 -4.05 12.90 8.76
CA THR A 83 -4.66 11.87 7.92
C THR A 83 -5.33 10.83 8.80
N CYS A 84 -6.55 10.40 8.44
CA CYS A 84 -7.26 9.42 9.26
C CYS A 84 -6.76 8.00 8.99
N PHE A 85 -6.10 7.37 9.97
CA PHE A 85 -5.56 6.00 9.86
C PHE A 85 -6.63 4.94 9.54
N LEU A 86 -7.88 5.14 9.98
CA LEU A 86 -9.00 4.26 9.64
C LEU A 86 -9.46 4.46 8.19
N CYS A 87 -9.53 5.70 7.69
CA CYS A 87 -9.83 5.94 6.27
C CYS A 87 -8.74 5.34 5.39
N LEU A 88 -7.48 5.51 5.78
CA LEU A 88 -6.33 5.00 5.04
C LEU A 88 -6.39 3.47 4.87
N GLY A 89 -6.85 2.77 5.90
CA GLY A 89 -7.10 1.33 5.85
C GLY A 89 -8.35 0.92 5.07
N GLU A 90 -9.33 1.80 4.88
CA GLU A 90 -10.64 1.39 4.40
C GLU A 90 -10.68 1.20 2.87
N GLN A 91 -10.60 -0.05 2.42
CA GLN A 91 -10.54 -0.42 1.01
C GLN A 91 -11.86 -0.16 0.27
N SER A 92 -12.99 -0.06 0.98
CA SER A 92 -14.27 0.31 0.37
C SER A 92 -14.38 1.80 0.01
N LEU A 93 -13.45 2.64 0.48
CA LEU A 93 -13.39 4.05 0.12
C LEU A 93 -12.57 4.26 -1.17
N LEU A 94 -13.00 5.24 -1.96
CA LEU A 94 -12.20 5.78 -3.07
C LEU A 94 -10.83 6.26 -2.58
N PHE A 95 -9.82 6.15 -3.45
CA PHE A 95 -8.43 6.46 -3.14
C PHE A 95 -8.27 7.85 -2.48
N GLU A 96 -8.90 8.88 -3.04
CA GLU A 96 -8.79 10.26 -2.55
C GLU A 96 -9.36 10.42 -1.13
N LYS A 97 -10.38 9.63 -0.78
CA LYS A 97 -10.97 9.64 0.57
C LYS A 97 -10.09 8.90 1.56
N ARG A 98 -9.30 7.92 1.11
CA ARG A 98 -8.38 7.16 1.97
C ARG A 98 -7.17 7.99 2.37
N ILE A 99 -6.58 8.71 1.41
CA ILE A 99 -5.40 9.55 1.62
C ILE A 99 -5.74 11.01 1.95
N TYR A 100 -7.01 11.32 2.24
CA TYR A 100 -7.45 12.68 2.50
C TYR A 100 -6.72 13.28 3.71
N LYS A 101 -6.07 14.43 3.47
CA LYS A 101 -5.39 15.22 4.48
C LYS A 101 -6.30 16.34 4.98
N PHE A 102 -6.59 16.34 6.28
CA PHE A 102 -7.38 17.38 6.94
C PHE A 102 -6.57 18.66 7.10
N ALA A 103 -7.24 19.82 7.04
CA ALA A 103 -6.60 21.12 7.21
C ALA A 103 -5.98 21.28 8.61
N SER A 104 -6.53 20.60 9.62
CA SER A 104 -6.04 20.63 10.99
C SER A 104 -6.27 19.31 11.72
N SER A 105 -5.47 19.05 12.76
CA SER A 105 -5.70 17.93 13.68
C SER A 105 -7.09 18.01 14.34
N ARG A 106 -7.60 19.22 14.61
CA ARG A 106 -8.95 19.43 15.14
C ARG A 106 -10.03 18.89 14.18
N ASP A 107 -9.87 19.12 12.89
CA ASP A 107 -10.84 18.64 11.89
C ASP A 107 -10.75 17.12 11.71
N LEU A 108 -9.54 16.56 11.81
CA LEU A 108 -9.34 15.12 11.91
C LEU A 108 -10.06 14.52 13.12
N THR A 109 -9.91 15.11 14.33
CA THR A 109 -10.64 14.66 15.52
C THR A 109 -12.15 14.69 15.32
N LYS A 110 -12.69 15.80 14.78
CA LYS A 110 -14.13 15.91 14.49
C LYS A 110 -14.60 14.83 13.51
N HIS A 111 -13.84 14.61 12.45
CA HIS A 111 -14.10 13.57 11.47
C HIS A 111 -14.12 12.19 12.14
N PHE A 112 -13.10 11.88 12.93
CA PHE A 112 -12.95 10.59 13.59
C PHE A 112 -14.13 10.31 14.54
N LYS A 113 -14.51 11.32 15.34
CA LYS A 113 -15.67 11.23 16.25
C LYS A 113 -16.96 10.93 15.48
N ARG A 114 -17.24 11.71 14.43
CA ARG A 114 -18.50 11.61 13.66
C ARG A 114 -18.58 10.33 12.83
N LYS A 115 -17.50 9.94 12.17
CA LYS A 115 -17.52 8.82 11.23
C LYS A 115 -17.36 7.49 11.94
N TYR A 116 -16.41 7.38 12.86
CA TYR A 116 -16.06 6.12 13.50
C TYR A 116 -16.68 6.02 14.89
N LEU A 117 -16.38 6.92 15.83
CA LEU A 117 -16.81 6.74 17.23
C LEU A 117 -18.32 6.81 17.47
N ALA A 118 -19.06 7.51 16.61
CA ALA A 118 -20.52 7.65 16.72
C ALA A 118 -21.29 6.39 16.31
N HIS A 119 -20.70 5.50 15.51
CA HIS A 119 -21.40 4.37 14.89
C HIS A 119 -20.93 3.00 15.40
N ILE A 120 -19.98 2.96 16.35
CA ILE A 120 -19.50 1.70 16.94
C ILE A 120 -20.60 1.12 17.83
N LYS A 121 -20.98 -0.12 17.54
CA LYS A 121 -21.90 -0.94 18.33
C LYS A 121 -21.12 -1.97 19.15
N GLU A 122 -21.79 -2.49 20.17
CA GLU A 122 -21.26 -3.61 20.94
C GLU A 122 -21.13 -4.85 20.06
N GLY A 123 -19.98 -5.52 20.12
CA GLY A 123 -19.63 -6.66 19.26
C GLY A 123 -18.99 -6.29 17.92
N ASP A 124 -18.85 -5.00 17.58
CA ASP A 124 -18.14 -4.59 16.36
C ASP A 124 -16.67 -5.00 16.42
N ARG A 125 -16.18 -5.60 15.33
CA ARG A 125 -14.77 -5.93 15.16
C ARG A 125 -14.01 -4.71 14.66
N LEU A 126 -13.33 -4.01 15.56
CA LEU A 126 -12.50 -2.87 15.22
C LEU A 126 -11.08 -3.34 14.89
N TRP A 127 -10.46 -2.74 13.88
CA TRP A 127 -9.14 -3.15 13.40
C TRP A 127 -8.36 -1.95 12.88
N CYS A 128 -7.13 -1.76 13.37
CA CYS A 128 -6.20 -0.82 12.79
C CYS A 128 -5.44 -1.51 11.66
N LYS A 129 -5.75 -1.19 10.41
CA LYS A 129 -5.10 -1.80 9.23
C LYS A 129 -3.67 -1.32 9.03
N VAL A 130 -3.32 -0.14 9.57
CA VAL A 130 -1.97 0.43 9.52
C VAL A 130 -1.02 -0.39 10.42
N TYR A 131 -1.38 -0.58 11.68
CA TYR A 131 -0.59 -1.36 12.66
C TYR A 131 -0.95 -2.86 12.70
N ARG A 132 -1.93 -3.29 11.90
CA ARG A 132 -2.42 -4.68 11.80
C ARG A 132 -2.77 -5.30 13.15
N MET A 133 -3.54 -4.57 13.96
CA MET A 133 -3.97 -5.02 15.28
C MET A 133 -5.49 -4.89 15.47
N GLY A 134 -6.04 -5.83 16.24
CA GLY A 134 -7.44 -5.81 16.65
C GLY A 134 -7.65 -4.85 17.82
N LEU A 135 -8.75 -4.12 17.76
CA LEU A 135 -9.18 -3.18 18.80
C LEU A 135 -10.49 -3.73 19.38
N GLN A 136 -10.48 -4.05 20.67
CA GLN A 136 -11.54 -4.89 21.25
C GLN A 136 -12.85 -4.14 21.49
N HIS A 137 -12.76 -2.86 21.82
CA HIS A 137 -13.92 -2.04 22.17
C HIS A 137 -13.62 -0.56 21.89
N LYS A 138 -14.65 0.28 21.95
CA LYS A 138 -14.57 1.72 21.68
C LYS A 138 -13.45 2.42 22.45
N GLN A 139 -13.32 2.17 23.76
CA GLN A 139 -12.26 2.76 24.56
C GLN A 139 -10.86 2.34 24.11
N HIS A 140 -10.67 1.09 23.68
CA HIS A 140 -9.38 0.63 23.14
C HIS A 140 -9.05 1.38 21.83
N LEU A 141 -10.03 1.60 20.95
CA LEU A 141 -9.84 2.43 19.76
C LEU A 141 -9.48 3.88 20.10
N GLN A 142 -10.14 4.48 21.09
CA GLN A 142 -9.83 5.86 21.52
C GLN A 142 -8.41 5.96 22.08
N ASN A 143 -8.04 5.07 23.01
CA ASN A 143 -6.69 5.03 23.57
C ASN A 143 -5.65 4.78 22.48
N HIS A 144 -5.91 3.88 21.53
CA HIS A 144 -5.02 3.64 20.37
C HIS A 144 -4.87 4.91 19.51
N ALA A 145 -5.97 5.60 19.20
CA ALA A 145 -5.93 6.82 18.41
C ALA A 145 -5.17 7.96 19.12
N GLU A 146 -5.30 8.09 20.44
CA GLU A 146 -4.57 9.08 21.24
C GLU A 146 -3.07 8.75 21.37
N THR A 147 -2.75 7.50 21.71
CA THR A 147 -1.37 7.11 22.05
C THR A 147 -0.48 6.83 20.85
N ILE A 148 -1.06 6.29 19.76
CA ILE A 148 -0.30 5.89 18.57
C ILE A 148 -0.37 6.97 17.49
N HIS A 149 -1.50 7.66 17.37
CA HIS A 149 -1.76 8.60 16.27
C HIS A 149 -1.96 10.06 16.72
N GLU A 150 -1.78 10.33 18.02
CA GLU A 150 -1.99 11.64 18.68
C GLU A 150 -3.29 12.36 18.28
N ILE A 151 -4.36 11.59 18.04
CA ILE A 151 -5.70 12.14 17.85
C ILE A 151 -6.31 12.39 19.22
N VAL A 152 -6.31 13.66 19.64
CA VAL A 152 -6.86 14.08 20.93
C VAL A 152 -8.36 14.28 20.83
N PHE A 153 -9.14 13.69 21.75
CA PHE A 153 -10.60 13.78 21.80
C PHE A 153 -11.10 14.83 22.79
#